data_AF-A0A9D9DGQ5-F1
#
_entry.id   AF-A0A9D9DGQ5-F1
#
_cell.length_a   1.000
_cell.length_b   1.000
_cell.length_c   1.000
_cell.angle_alpha   90.00
_cell.angle_beta   90.00
_cell.angle_gamma   90.00
#
_symmetry.space_group_name_H-M   'P 1'
#
loop_
_entity.id
_entity.type
_entity.pdbx_description
1 polymer ?
#
loop_
_entity_poly.entity_id
_entity_poly.type
_entity_poly.pdbx_seq_one_letter_code
_entity_poly.pdbx_strand_id
1 'polypeptide(L)' 'MPVQRLLLRPAFKGKGYGSLFIKEIGRILKETEVAYILLDTVKTYKAYSFYSKNGFKEIKDDVGLFLKLG' A
#
# COMPACT_ATOMS: atom_id res chain seq x y z
N MET A 1 -11.32 8.97 3.09
CA MET A 1 -11.49 8.10 1.89
C MET A 1 -10.32 7.13 1.85
N PRO A 2 -10.50 5.82 2.05
CA PRO A 2 -9.37 4.88 1.96
C PRO A 2 -8.82 4.87 0.53
N VAL A 3 -7.50 4.84 0.37
CA VAL A 3 -6.87 4.63 -0.95
C VAL A 3 -7.22 3.21 -1.39
N GLN A 4 -8.25 3.07 -2.21
CA GLN A 4 -8.76 1.75 -2.57
C GLN A 4 -7.78 0.98 -3.46
N ARG A 5 -7.05 1.65 -4.37
CA ARG A 5 -6.10 1.01 -5.30
C ARG A 5 -4.98 1.97 -5.72
N LEU A 6 -3.73 1.51 -5.64
CA LEU A 6 -2.56 2.16 -6.27
C LEU A 6 -2.10 1.33 -7.47
N LEU A 7 -2.19 1.90 -8.67
CA LEU A 7 -1.79 1.24 -9.92
C LEU A 7 -0.84 2.15 -10.70
N LEU A 8 0.32 1.61 -11.06
CA LEU A 8 1.24 2.25 -11.99
C LEU A 8 1.16 1.55 -13.35
N ARG A 9 1.00 2.34 -14.41
CA ARG A 9 1.14 1.85 -15.79
C ARG A 9 2.53 1.22 -15.97
N PRO A 10 2.68 0.13 -16.75
CA PRO A 10 3.95 -0.58 -16.91
C PRO A 10 5.13 0.32 -17.26
N ALA A 11 4.93 1.31 -18.15
CA ALA A 11 5.96 2.27 -18.57
C ALA A 11 6.57 3.14 -17.44
N PHE A 12 5.91 3.18 -16.27
CA PHE A 12 6.31 3.96 -15.10
C PHE A 12 6.78 3.07 -13.93
N LYS A 13 6.77 1.75 -14.08
CA LYS A 13 7.28 0.82 -13.05
C LYS A 13 8.81 0.85 -13.02
N GLY A 14 9.39 0.57 -11.85
CA GLY A 14 10.86 0.50 -11.67
C GLY A 14 11.58 1.86 -11.67
N LYS A 15 10.85 2.98 -11.81
CA LYS A 15 11.40 4.35 -11.91
C LYS A 15 11.24 5.18 -10.64
N GLY A 16 10.84 4.56 -9.52
CA GLY A 16 10.65 5.26 -8.25
C GLY A 16 9.34 6.06 -8.10
N TYR A 17 8.53 6.21 -9.15
CA TYR A 17 7.27 6.98 -9.07
C TYR A 17 6.29 6.50 -7.99
N GLY A 18 6.23 5.20 -7.73
CA GLY A 18 5.40 4.66 -6.65
C GLY A 18 5.87 5.11 -5.27
N SER A 19 7.18 5.11 -5.04
CA SER A 19 7.77 5.59 -3.79
C SER A 19 7.58 7.09 -3.61
N LEU A 20 7.75 7.87 -4.69
CA LEU A 20 7.46 9.30 -4.68
C LEU A 20 5.99 9.57 -4.32
N PHE A 21 5.06 8.82 -4.91
CA PHE A 21 3.64 8.93 -4.60
C PHE A 21 3.35 8.65 -3.11
N ILE A 22 3.90 7.57 -2.53
CA ILE A 22 3.74 7.25 -1.11
C ILE A 22 4.31 8.35 -0.20
N LYS A 23 5.45 8.92 -0.58
CA LYS A 23 6.06 10.02 0.17
C LYS A 23 5.16 11.27 0.18
N GLU A 24 4.67 11.68 -0.98
CA GLU A 24 3.84 12.89 -1.10
C GLU A 24 2.47 12.72 -0.42
N ILE A 25 1.81 11.57 -0.59
CA ILE A 25 0.56 11.32 0.12
C ILE A 25 0.79 11.28 1.63
N GLY A 26 1.89 10.69 2.11
CA GLY A 26 2.26 10.70 3.51
C GLY A 26 2.47 12.11 4.08
N ARG A 27 3.00 13.04 3.27
CA ARG A 27 3.12 14.46 3.66
C ARG A 27 1.74 15.11 3.85
N ILE A 28 0.86 14.96 2.87
CA ILE A 28 -0.51 15.53 2.90
C ILE A 28 -1.33 14.95 4.07
N LEU A 29 -1.20 13.65 4.32
CA LEU A 29 -1.94 12.98 5.39
C LEU A 29 -1.50 13.44 6.79
N LYS A 30 -0.20 13.73 6.98
CA LYS A 30 0.29 14.32 8.23
C LYS A 30 -0.24 15.72 8.47
N GLU A 31 -0.33 16.54 7.42
CA GLU A 31 -0.90 17.89 7.48
C GLU A 31 -2.41 17.89 7.81
N THR A 32 -3.09 16.76 7.61
CA THR A 32 -4.53 16.58 7.84
C THR A 32 -4.84 15.70 9.06
N GLU A 33 -3.87 15.50 9.94
CA GLU A 33 -3.99 14.72 11.19
C GLU A 33 -4.43 13.25 10.99
N VAL A 34 -4.21 12.69 9.80
CA VAL A 34 -4.46 11.27 9.54
C VAL A 34 -3.30 10.45 10.09
N ALA A 35 -3.57 9.63 11.11
CA ALA A 35 -2.53 8.90 11.84
C ALA A 35 -1.94 7.71 11.06
N TYR A 36 -2.74 7.01 10.24
CA TYR A 36 -2.33 5.74 9.63
C TYR A 36 -2.87 5.55 8.21
N ILE A 37 -2.10 4.82 7.40
CA ILE A 37 -2.54 4.24 6.12
C ILE A 37 -2.62 2.73 6.32
N LEU A 38 -3.80 2.16 6.12
CA LEU A 38 -4.04 0.72 6.11
C LEU A 38 -4.24 0.25 4.67
N LEU A 39 -3.64 -0.90 4.33
CA LEU A 39 -3.82 -1.55 3.02
C LEU A 39 -3.63 -3.05 3.15
N ASP A 40 -4.33 -3.78 2.28
CA ASP A 40 -4.21 -5.23 2.15
C ASP A 40 -3.38 -5.59 0.93
N THR A 41 -2.56 -6.63 1.07
CA THR A 41 -1.82 -7.21 -0.06
C THR A 41 -1.51 -8.68 0.20
N VAL A 42 -1.35 -9.45 -0.87
CA VAL A 42 -0.94 -10.86 -0.76
C VAL A 42 0.58 -10.92 -0.66
N LYS A 43 1.11 -11.66 0.33
CA LYS A 43 2.57 -11.79 0.58
C LYS A 43 3.37 -12.21 -0.66
N THR A 44 2.78 -13.01 -1.54
CA THR A 44 3.42 -13.51 -2.77
C THR A 44 3.45 -12.47 -3.91
N TYR A 45 2.75 -11.35 -3.79
CA TYR A 45 2.68 -10.34 -4.85
C TYR A 45 3.84 -9.34 -4.74
N LYS A 46 4.28 -8.80 -5.90
CA LYS A 46 5.33 -7.76 -5.95
C LYS A 46 4.97 -6.53 -5.11
N ALA A 47 3.68 -6.25 -4.97
CA ALA A 47 3.15 -5.16 -4.15
C ALA A 47 3.59 -5.27 -2.68
N TYR A 48 3.63 -6.47 -2.09
CA TYR A 48 4.08 -6.69 -0.71
C TYR A 48 5.50 -6.12 -0.48
N SER A 49 6.47 -6.56 -1.29
CA SER A 49 7.84 -6.07 -1.19
C SER A 49 7.96 -4.56 -1.46
N PHE A 50 7.12 -4.02 -2.34
CA PHE A 50 7.06 -2.58 -2.61
C PHE A 50 6.61 -1.81 -1.36
N TYR A 51 5.51 -2.21 -0.72
CA TYR A 51 5.01 -1.52 0.47
C TYR A 51 5.97 -1.66 1.65
N SER A 52 6.54 -2.84 1.88
CA SER A 52 7.57 -3.05 2.91
C SER A 52 8.77 -2.12 2.73
N LYS A 53 9.29 -1.98 1.51
CA LYS A 53 10.38 -1.04 1.18
C LYS A 53 10.02 0.43 1.39
N ASN A 54 8.72 0.77 1.38
CA ASN A 54 8.23 2.13 1.59
C ASN A 54 7.73 2.36 3.04
N GLY A 55 8.15 1.52 3.99
CA GLY A 55 7.93 1.75 5.42
C GLY A 55 6.63 1.21 6.00
N PHE A 56 5.81 0.51 5.19
CA PHE A 56 4.66 -0.22 5.71
C PHE A 56 5.12 -1.44 6.52
N LYS A 57 4.39 -1.77 7.58
CA LYS A 57 4.64 -2.92 8.45
C LYS A 57 3.44 -3.85 8.44
N GLU A 58 3.70 -5.14 8.60
CA GLU A 58 2.63 -6.13 8.79
C GLU A 58 1.89 -5.89 10.11
N ILE A 59 0.57 -6.08 10.09
CA ILE A 59 -0.25 -6.15 11.29
C ILE A 59 -0.32 -7.63 11.66
N LYS A 60 0.34 -8.03 12.75
CA LYS A 60 0.59 -9.44 13.08
C LYS A 60 -0.68 -10.23 13.45
N ASP A 61 -1.65 -9.54 14.05
CA ASP A 61 -2.86 -10.15 14.60
C ASP A 61 -4.10 -9.94 13.72
N ASP A 62 -3.92 -9.39 12.51
CA ASP A 62 -5.01 -9.19 11.56
C ASP A 62 -5.17 -10.42 10.65
N VAL A 63 -6.42 -10.82 10.41
CA VAL A 63 -6.73 -12.06 9.67
C VAL A 63 -7.71 -11.74 8.52
N GLY A 64 -7.22 -11.89 7.30
CA GLY A 64 -8.07 -11.92 6.11
C GLY A 64 -8.77 -13.27 5.98
N LEU A 65 -10.11 -13.26 5.97
CA LEU A 65 -10.93 -14.46 5.74
C LEU A 65 -11.53 -14.41 4.34
N PHE A 66 -11.56 -15.55 3.64
CA PHE A 66 -12.27 -15.69 2.37
C PHE A 66 -13.07 -16.99 2.35
N LEU A 67 -14.26 -16.95 1.73
CA LEU A 67 -15.08 -18.12 1.46
C LEU A 67 -15.24 -18.25 -0.05
N LYS A 68 -14.72 -19.32 -0.63
CA LYS A 68 -14.98 -19.68 -2.03
C LYS A 68 -16.26 -20.51 -2.09
N LEU A 69 -17.25 -20.06 -2.85
CA LEU A 69 -18.56 -20.71 -2.99
C LEU A 69 -18.69 -21.59 -4.26
N GLY A 70 -17.69 -21.54 -5.14
CA GLY A 70 -17.72 -22.13 -6.48
C GLY A 70 -16.96 -21.23 -7.43
#